data_AF-A0A7U5YZR4-F1
#
_entry.id   AF-A0A7U5YZR4-F1
#
_cell.length_a   1.000
_cell.length_b   1.000
_cell.length_c   1.000
_cell.angle_alpha   90.00
_cell.angle_beta   90.00
_cell.angle_gamma   90.00
#
_symmetry.space_group_name_H-M   'P 1'
#
loop_
_entity.id
_entity.type
_entity.pdbx_description
1 polymer ?
#
loop_
_entity_poly.entity_id
_entity_poly.type
_entity_poly.pdbx_seq_one_letter_code
_entity_poly.pdbx_strand_id
1 'polypeptide(L)'
;MGSCAAPSAKGDDKFITTDYLQQCQNLDVREAYTWEMFILSSGEMSIPEKLATQKEQIQGGQEHRAISINILPEDARKKGESAEEVRCRAEGLKNGLGDIYGVAGKAFIANLLTMDDDEGEPLSWHEMCEFVRDATNDCFSILVSDLQEEGYSLSDIQKRALKRFALCWFAGLMAREWGIAPFSEEDISEAIMSAARRWLDDKPNQYSPLKQVLTAIQLDLIKTRTAHFMPLLDEDAYTPSNHWGFIDKNDDMMIFVPVFEDWCIQKGLKPVDVAKALAQKNYLKPESQGHYKKRPQKGIKQPFYLITSVFLGCNIATDF
;
A
#
# COMPACT_ATOMS: atom_id res chain seq x y z
N MET A 1 4.11 16.88 37.02
CA MET A 1 5.49 16.36 36.96
C MET A 1 5.45 14.98 36.36
N GLY A 2 6.18 14.75 35.27
CA GLY A 2 6.13 13.54 34.46
C GLY A 2 6.42 13.87 32.99
N SER A 3 7.61 14.43 32.73
CA SER A 3 8.14 14.61 31.39
C SER A 3 8.51 13.24 30.85
N CYS A 4 7.79 12.73 29.86
CA CYS A 4 8.27 11.64 29.03
C CYS A 4 9.29 12.24 28.04
N ALA A 5 10.51 12.45 28.53
CA ALA A 5 11.66 12.60 27.66
C ALA A 5 11.85 11.27 26.94
N ALA A 6 11.67 11.28 25.62
CA ALA A 6 12.16 10.20 24.77
C ALA A 6 13.67 10.06 25.03
N PRO A 7 14.19 8.85 25.35
CA PRO A 7 15.61 8.69 25.55
C PRO A 7 16.32 8.98 24.23
N SER A 8 17.20 9.97 24.26
CA SER A 8 18.27 10.10 23.27
C SER A 8 19.12 8.85 23.37
N ALA A 9 18.95 7.92 22.42
CA ALA A 9 19.78 6.74 22.28
C ALA A 9 20.45 6.81 20.91
N LYS A 10 21.74 7.11 20.93
CA LYS A 10 22.64 6.80 19.81
C LYS A 10 22.49 5.32 19.45
N GLY A 11 22.12 5.03 18.21
CA GLY A 11 22.53 3.80 17.54
C GLY A 11 21.67 2.55 17.69
N ASP A 12 20.36 2.66 17.95
CA ASP A 12 19.43 1.51 17.84
C ASP A 12 18.14 1.92 17.12
N ASP A 13 18.05 1.65 15.81
CA ASP A 13 16.80 1.75 15.05
C ASP A 13 15.81 0.67 15.52
N LYS A 14 15.08 0.96 16.60
CA LYS A 14 13.94 0.14 17.04
C LYS A 14 12.68 0.63 16.33
N PHE A 15 12.33 -0.06 15.25
CA PHE A 15 11.01 0.01 14.67
C PHE A 15 10.00 -0.47 15.72
N ILE A 16 9.19 0.44 16.25
CA ILE A 16 8.02 0.07 17.04
C ILE A 16 6.93 -0.32 16.03
N THR A 17 6.95 -1.58 15.59
CA THR A 17 5.77 -2.18 14.97
C THR A 17 4.78 -2.51 16.09
N THR A 18 3.62 -1.89 16.06
CA THR A 18 2.49 -2.30 16.89
C THR A 18 2.14 -3.75 16.58
N ASP A 19 1.91 -4.53 17.64
CA ASP A 19 1.73 -5.99 17.70
C ASP A 19 3.01 -6.85 17.75
N TYR A 20 3.88 -6.60 18.72
CA TYR A 20 4.64 -7.70 19.33
C TYR A 20 4.10 -7.96 20.74
N LEU A 21 3.30 -9.01 20.88
CA LEU A 21 3.07 -9.66 22.17
C LEU A 21 4.44 -10.12 22.70
N GLN A 22 5.05 -9.31 23.57
CA GLN A 22 6.15 -9.77 24.40
C GLN A 22 5.60 -10.84 25.35
N GLN A 23 5.69 -12.11 24.96
CA GLN A 23 5.58 -13.22 25.90
C GLN A 23 6.80 -13.17 26.83
N CYS A 24 6.63 -12.52 27.97
CA CYS A 24 7.53 -12.69 29.11
C CYS A 24 7.46 -14.15 29.58
N GLN A 25 8.59 -14.80 29.83
CA GLN A 25 8.70 -16.19 30.29
C GLN A 25 8.12 -16.44 31.70
N ASN A 26 7.48 -15.45 32.31
CA ASN A 26 6.77 -15.58 33.58
C ASN A 26 5.27 -15.41 33.32
N LEU A 27 4.48 -16.39 33.76
CA LEU A 27 3.01 -16.52 33.63
C LEU A 27 2.19 -15.44 34.36
N ASP A 28 2.70 -14.21 34.49
CA ASP A 28 1.90 -13.06 34.88
C ASP A 28 1.25 -12.48 33.62
N VAL A 29 -0.07 -12.66 33.49
CA VAL A 29 -0.86 -11.96 32.47
C VAL A 29 -0.88 -10.48 32.84
N ARG A 30 0.10 -9.73 32.35
CA ARG A 30 0.05 -8.27 32.40
C ARG A 30 -1.02 -7.80 31.43
N GLU A 31 -1.93 -6.95 31.90
CA GLU A 31 -2.82 -6.23 31.00
C GLU A 31 -1.97 -5.50 29.96
N ALA A 32 -2.25 -5.76 28.69
CA ALA A 32 -1.55 -5.11 27.60
C ALA A 32 -1.88 -3.61 27.63
N TYR A 33 -0.87 -2.77 27.60
CA TYR A 33 -1.08 -1.34 27.37
C TYR A 33 -1.64 -1.14 25.96
N THR A 34 -2.76 -0.42 25.85
CA THR A 34 -3.35 -0.03 24.58
C THR A 34 -3.09 1.46 24.33
N TRP A 35 -2.79 1.81 23.09
CA TRP A 35 -2.64 3.19 22.65
C TRP A 35 -3.11 3.34 21.21
N GLU A 36 -3.67 4.51 20.90
CA GLU A 36 -4.08 4.91 19.56
C GLU A 36 -3.50 6.29 19.28
N MET A 37 -2.48 6.36 18.42
CA MET A 37 -1.81 7.60 18.09
C MET A 37 -1.16 7.54 16.72
N PHE A 38 -1.02 8.71 16.08
CA PHE A 38 -0.10 8.86 14.96
C PHE A 38 1.33 8.87 15.49
N ILE A 39 2.15 7.98 14.95
CA ILE A 39 3.59 7.93 15.24
C ILE A 39 4.32 8.39 13.99
N LEU A 40 5.16 9.42 14.16
CA LEU A 40 6.10 9.86 13.13
C LEU A 40 7.46 9.21 13.40
N SER A 41 8.01 8.55 12.40
CA SER A 41 9.37 8.02 12.42
C SER A 41 10.14 8.57 11.23
N SER A 42 11.44 8.78 11.39
CA SER A 42 12.35 9.22 10.35
C SER A 42 13.63 8.38 10.40
N GLY A 43 14.09 7.92 9.24
CA GLY A 43 15.28 7.10 9.11
C GLY A 43 15.80 7.12 7.68
N GLU A 44 17.06 6.69 7.50
CA GLU A 44 17.73 6.65 6.19
C GLU A 44 17.24 5.49 5.30
N MET A 45 16.54 4.52 5.90
CA MET A 45 16.01 3.34 5.23
C MET A 45 14.52 3.21 5.53
N SER A 46 13.75 2.86 4.50
CA SER A 46 12.30 2.66 4.66
C SER A 46 11.99 1.45 5.55
N ILE A 47 10.80 1.44 6.15
CA ILE A 47 10.32 0.29 6.93
C ILE A 47 10.37 -1.00 6.09
N PRO A 48 9.90 -1.02 4.82
CA PRO A 48 9.95 -2.23 4.02
C PRO A 48 11.37 -2.73 3.75
N GLU A 49 12.30 -1.82 3.45
CA GLU A 49 13.70 -2.17 3.24
C GLU A 49 14.32 -2.75 4.52
N LYS A 50 14.02 -2.19 5.70
CA LYS A 50 14.49 -2.77 6.96
C LYS A 50 13.96 -4.18 7.17
N LEU A 51 12.67 -4.40 6.99
CA LEU A 51 12.06 -5.72 7.20
C LEU A 51 12.62 -6.76 6.21
N ALA A 52 12.86 -6.36 4.96
CA ALA A 52 13.51 -7.19 3.97
C ALA A 52 14.94 -7.60 4.39
N THR A 53 15.73 -6.70 5.01
CA THR A 53 17.07 -7.06 5.52
C THR A 53 17.04 -8.10 6.63
N GLN A 54 15.93 -8.24 7.37
CA GLN A 54 15.75 -9.21 8.44
C GLN A 54 15.13 -10.54 7.97
N LYS A 55 14.94 -10.73 6.65
CA LYS A 55 14.20 -11.86 6.05
C LYS A 55 12.76 -11.99 6.56
N GLU A 56 12.20 -10.93 7.11
CA GLU A 56 10.78 -10.88 7.45
C GLU A 56 10.00 -10.51 6.18
N GLN A 57 9.04 -11.37 5.81
CA GLN A 57 8.10 -11.03 4.75
C GLN A 57 7.00 -10.17 5.32
N ILE A 58 6.83 -8.99 4.75
CA ILE A 58 5.75 -8.08 5.12
C ILE A 58 4.48 -8.64 4.52
N GLN A 59 3.49 -8.90 5.38
CA GLN A 59 2.16 -9.21 4.88
C GLN A 59 1.54 -7.92 4.34
N GLY A 60 0.92 -7.94 3.16
CA GLY A 60 0.42 -6.72 2.50
C GLY A 60 -0.50 -5.83 3.35
N GLY A 61 -1.14 -6.37 4.40
CA GLY A 61 -1.91 -5.56 5.35
C GLY A 61 -1.08 -4.71 6.34
N GLN A 62 0.23 -4.94 6.45
CA GLN A 62 1.15 -4.18 7.31
C GLN A 62 1.75 -2.97 6.57
N GLU A 63 2.05 -3.08 5.28
CA GLU A 63 2.62 -1.99 4.46
C GLU A 63 1.70 -0.77 4.40
N HIS A 64 0.40 -0.98 4.31
CA HIS A 64 -0.57 0.13 4.24
C HIS A 64 -1.01 0.68 5.60
N ARG A 65 -0.55 0.10 6.72
CA ARG A 65 -0.77 0.63 8.07
C ARG A 65 0.34 1.59 8.51
N ALA A 66 1.54 1.46 7.93
CA ALA A 66 2.66 2.35 8.14
C ALA A 66 2.96 3.13 6.85
N ILE A 67 2.38 4.31 6.71
CA ILE A 67 2.61 5.19 5.56
C ILE A 67 4.08 5.63 5.57
N SER A 68 4.86 5.13 4.62
CA SER A 68 6.25 5.50 4.40
C SER A 68 6.33 6.45 3.21
N ILE A 69 6.76 7.69 3.44
CA ILE A 69 6.94 8.70 2.40
C ILE A 69 8.44 8.96 2.28
N ASN A 70 9.00 8.71 1.10
CA ASN A 70 10.39 9.06 0.85
C ASN A 70 10.53 10.59 0.74
N ILE A 71 11.41 11.19 1.54
CA ILE A 71 11.65 12.63 1.53
C ILE A 71 13.12 12.85 1.18
N LEU A 72 13.35 13.63 0.14
CA LEU A 72 14.67 13.97 -0.38
C LEU A 72 15.07 15.39 0.05
N PRO A 73 16.38 15.72 0.12
CA PRO A 73 16.84 17.06 0.50
C PRO A 73 16.26 18.19 -0.35
N GLU A 74 16.00 17.93 -1.63
CA GLU A 74 15.35 18.86 -2.56
C GLU A 74 13.92 19.22 -2.17
N ASP A 75 13.20 18.35 -1.45
CA ASP A 75 11.83 18.62 -1.01
C ASP A 75 11.77 19.70 0.06
N ALA A 76 12.85 19.87 0.82
CA ALA A 76 12.95 20.94 1.79
C ALA A 76 13.21 22.30 1.12
N ARG A 77 13.59 22.36 -0.16
CA ARG A 77 14.09 23.56 -0.84
C ARG A 77 12.96 24.35 -1.50
N LYS A 78 12.85 25.65 -1.19
CA LYS A 78 11.97 26.57 -1.91
C LYS A 78 12.54 26.95 -3.27
N LYS A 79 11.69 27.40 -4.20
CA LYS A 79 12.11 27.83 -5.53
C LYS A 79 13.17 28.95 -5.43
N GLY A 80 14.37 28.68 -5.93
CA GLY A 80 15.49 29.62 -5.94
C GLY A 80 16.32 29.67 -4.66
N GLU A 81 16.00 28.86 -3.65
CA GLU A 81 16.72 28.81 -2.38
C GLU A 81 18.03 28.00 -2.52
N SER A 82 19.14 28.55 -2.03
CA SER A 82 20.42 27.88 -1.97
C SER A 82 20.46 26.82 -0.86
N ALA A 83 21.40 25.87 -0.94
CA ALA A 83 21.55 24.83 0.09
C ALA A 83 21.85 25.42 1.48
N GLU A 84 22.57 26.54 1.54
CA GLU A 84 22.89 27.21 2.80
C GLU A 84 21.67 27.90 3.42
N GLU A 85 20.80 28.50 2.61
CA GLU A 85 19.54 29.08 3.08
C GLU A 85 18.59 28.01 3.63
N VAL A 86 18.49 26.86 2.95
CA VAL A 86 17.72 25.70 3.45
C VAL A 86 18.24 25.26 4.82
N ARG A 87 19.57 25.13 4.96
CA ARG A 87 20.22 24.73 6.23
C ARG A 87 19.90 25.73 7.35
N CYS A 88 20.11 27.02 7.09
CA CYS A 88 19.83 28.08 8.06
C CYS A 88 18.35 28.10 8.49
N ARG A 89 17.41 27.88 7.56
CA ARG A 89 15.99 27.80 7.87
C ARG A 89 15.64 26.56 8.71
N ALA A 90 16.21 25.40 8.40
CA ALA A 90 16.02 24.19 9.18
C ALA A 90 16.58 24.34 10.61
N GLU A 91 17.75 24.97 10.77
CA GLU A 91 18.34 25.28 12.09
C GLU A 91 17.49 26.29 12.86
N GLY A 92 17.00 27.34 12.20
CA GLY A 92 16.10 28.32 12.81
C GLY A 92 14.82 27.66 13.34
N LEU A 93 14.21 26.77 12.56
CA LEU A 93 13.05 26.01 12.98
C LEU A 93 13.37 25.10 14.18
N LYS A 94 14.48 24.37 14.13
CA LYS A 94 14.89 23.44 15.19
C LYS A 94 15.18 24.18 16.51
N ASN A 95 15.88 25.30 16.45
CA ASN A 95 16.19 26.11 17.64
C ASN A 95 14.92 26.72 18.23
N GLY A 96 14.07 27.32 17.38
CA GLY A 96 12.80 27.89 17.83
C GLY A 96 11.87 26.85 18.47
N LEU A 97 11.80 25.64 17.93
CA LEU A 97 11.04 24.53 18.51
C LEU A 97 11.70 23.94 19.78
N GLY A 98 13.01 24.13 19.95
CA GLY A 98 13.71 23.81 21.19
C GLY A 98 13.34 24.76 22.33
N ASP A 99 13.11 26.03 22.02
CA ASP A 99 12.77 27.07 22.99
C ASP A 99 11.26 27.10 23.30
N ILE A 100 10.41 26.92 22.28
CA ILE A 100 8.95 27.02 22.39
C ILE A 100 8.30 25.77 21.81
N TYR A 101 7.72 24.94 22.67
CA TYR A 101 7.02 23.71 22.28
C TYR A 101 5.78 23.43 23.14
N GLY A 102 4.93 22.51 22.68
CA GLY A 102 3.74 22.07 23.43
C GLY A 102 2.57 23.08 23.48
N VAL A 103 2.57 24.05 22.56
CA VAL A 103 1.54 25.10 22.45
C VAL A 103 0.43 24.70 21.48
N ALA A 104 0.77 24.38 20.23
CA ALA A 104 -0.19 24.13 19.15
C ALA A 104 -1.19 23.00 19.48
N GLY A 105 -0.72 21.86 20.00
CA GLY A 105 -1.60 20.74 20.34
C GLY A 105 -2.61 21.07 21.44
N LYS A 106 -2.22 21.87 22.45
CA LYS A 106 -3.14 22.30 23.52
C LYS A 106 -4.18 23.27 22.98
N ALA A 107 -3.77 24.21 22.13
CA ALA A 107 -4.68 25.14 21.48
C ALA A 107 -5.68 24.39 20.56
N PHE A 108 -5.21 23.38 19.84
CA PHE A 108 -6.06 22.57 18.97
C PHE A 108 -7.12 21.81 19.77
N ILE A 109 -6.71 21.15 20.87
CA ILE A 109 -7.63 20.45 21.75
C ILE A 109 -8.63 21.42 22.39
N ALA A 110 -8.18 22.60 22.83
CA ALA A 110 -9.06 23.60 23.41
C ALA A 110 -10.15 24.03 22.41
N ASN A 111 -9.77 24.41 21.18
CA ASN A 111 -10.74 24.83 20.16
C ASN A 111 -11.69 23.68 19.74
N LEU A 112 -11.17 22.45 19.64
CA LEU A 112 -11.99 21.28 19.31
C LEU A 112 -13.06 21.00 20.38
N LEU A 113 -12.72 21.18 21.66
CA LEU A 113 -13.64 20.96 22.79
C LEU A 113 -14.62 22.12 23.03
N THR A 114 -14.41 23.26 22.37
CA THR A 114 -15.26 24.45 22.48
C THR A 114 -15.95 24.77 21.15
N MET A 115 -16.17 23.75 20.32
CA MET A 115 -16.96 23.91 19.11
C MET A 115 -18.43 24.05 19.48
N ASP A 116 -19.09 25.00 18.82
CA ASP A 116 -20.52 25.26 18.97
C ASP A 116 -21.27 24.86 17.69
N ASP A 117 -22.56 24.59 17.80
CA ASP A 117 -23.47 24.41 16.66
C ASP A 117 -23.85 25.74 16.00
N ASP A 118 -24.71 25.68 14.99
CA ASP A 118 -25.21 26.86 14.27
C ASP A 118 -26.03 27.83 15.15
N GLU A 119 -26.54 27.36 16.30
CA GLU A 119 -27.29 28.15 17.28
C GLU A 119 -26.37 28.75 18.37
N GLY A 120 -25.09 28.39 18.37
CA GLY A 120 -24.10 28.84 19.34
C GLY A 120 -24.08 28.03 20.63
N GLU A 121 -24.67 26.83 20.65
CA GLU A 121 -24.63 25.91 21.78
C GLU A 121 -23.47 24.91 21.64
N PRO A 122 -22.78 24.53 22.73
CA PRO A 122 -21.64 23.61 22.65
C PRO A 122 -22.03 22.24 22.09
N LEU A 123 -21.24 21.74 21.14
CA LEU A 123 -21.43 20.41 20.56
C LEU A 123 -21.27 19.32 21.61
N SER A 124 -22.16 18.32 21.59
CA SER A 124 -21.94 17.08 22.32
C SER A 124 -20.77 16.30 21.74
N TRP A 125 -20.22 15.36 22.53
CA TRP A 125 -19.17 14.44 22.06
C TRP A 125 -19.57 13.69 20.78
N HIS A 126 -20.85 13.32 20.67
CA HIS A 126 -21.35 12.58 19.51
C HIS A 126 -21.36 13.46 18.26
N GLU A 127 -21.92 14.67 18.36
CA GLU A 127 -21.98 15.64 17.26
C GLU A 127 -20.58 16.05 16.80
N MET A 128 -19.67 16.32 17.74
CA MET A 128 -18.26 16.61 17.42
C MET A 128 -17.60 15.44 16.67
N CYS A 129 -17.86 14.20 17.10
CA CYS A 129 -17.32 13.02 16.42
C CYS A 129 -17.92 12.82 15.01
N GLU A 130 -19.19 13.14 14.81
CA GLU A 130 -19.84 13.10 13.50
C GLU A 130 -19.29 14.19 12.58
N PHE A 131 -19.18 15.43 13.07
CA PHE A 131 -18.57 16.53 12.36
C PHE A 131 -17.16 16.19 11.87
N VAL A 132 -16.27 15.72 12.75
CA VAL A 132 -14.90 15.34 12.38
C VAL A 132 -14.90 14.23 11.34
N ARG A 133 -15.80 13.25 11.46
CA ARG A 133 -15.90 12.13 10.51
C ARG A 133 -16.35 12.61 9.13
N ASP A 134 -17.37 13.45 9.08
CA ASP A 134 -17.96 13.93 7.84
C ASP A 134 -17.01 14.89 7.12
N ALA A 135 -16.43 15.86 7.84
CA ALA A 135 -15.42 16.76 7.29
C ALA A 135 -14.17 16.00 6.79
N THR A 136 -13.76 14.93 7.48
CA THR A 136 -12.69 14.05 7.00
C THR A 136 -13.09 13.29 5.73
N ASN A 137 -14.35 12.84 5.63
CA ASN A 137 -14.85 12.16 4.44
C ASN A 137 -14.96 13.11 3.23
N ASP A 138 -15.26 14.39 3.47
CA ASP A 138 -15.28 15.41 2.43
C ASP A 138 -13.86 15.65 1.89
N CYS A 139 -12.88 15.87 2.78
CA CYS A 139 -11.46 15.96 2.40
C CYS A 139 -10.99 14.70 1.65
N PHE A 140 -11.44 13.52 2.08
CA PHE A 140 -11.12 12.26 1.43
C PHE A 140 -11.73 12.15 0.02
N SER A 141 -12.95 12.63 -0.16
CA SER A 141 -13.63 12.60 -1.45
C SER A 141 -12.95 13.53 -2.46
N ILE A 142 -12.54 14.73 -2.02
CA ILE A 142 -11.75 15.67 -2.83
C ILE A 142 -10.41 15.03 -3.22
N LEU A 143 -9.64 14.56 -2.23
CA LEU A 143 -8.35 13.92 -2.43
C LEU A 143 -8.42 12.76 -3.44
N VAL A 144 -9.43 11.89 -3.31
CA VAL A 144 -9.60 10.74 -4.23
C VAL A 144 -10.01 11.21 -5.62
N SER A 145 -10.91 12.20 -5.73
CA SER A 145 -11.34 12.73 -7.02
C SER A 145 -10.16 13.31 -7.79
N ASP A 146 -9.37 14.18 -7.16
CA ASP A 146 -8.23 14.84 -7.80
C ASP A 146 -7.18 13.82 -8.27
N LEU A 147 -6.86 12.82 -7.43
CA LEU A 147 -5.97 11.74 -7.82
C LEU A 147 -6.54 10.90 -8.99
N GLN A 148 -7.84 10.67 -9.04
CA GLN A 148 -8.44 9.93 -10.16
C GLN A 148 -8.44 10.75 -11.45
N GLU A 149 -8.65 12.07 -11.38
CA GLU A 149 -8.53 12.99 -12.51
C GLU A 149 -7.09 13.05 -13.05
N GLU A 150 -6.09 12.91 -12.18
CA GLU A 150 -4.68 12.75 -12.54
C GLU A 150 -4.34 11.37 -13.13
N GLY A 151 -5.30 10.43 -13.16
CA GLY A 151 -5.16 9.12 -13.77
C GLY A 151 -4.74 7.98 -12.83
N TYR A 152 -4.72 8.20 -11.52
CA TYR A 152 -4.40 7.15 -10.56
C TYR A 152 -5.54 6.12 -10.45
N SER A 153 -5.20 4.83 -10.56
CA SER A 153 -6.11 3.72 -10.27
C SER A 153 -5.93 3.25 -8.82
N LEU A 154 -6.89 3.58 -7.96
CA LEU A 154 -6.79 3.37 -6.52
C LEU A 154 -7.49 2.10 -6.04
N SER A 155 -6.74 1.18 -5.45
CA SER A 155 -7.26 -0.01 -4.76
C SER A 155 -7.98 0.33 -3.45
N ASP A 156 -8.81 -0.60 -2.93
CA ASP A 156 -9.49 -0.41 -1.64
C ASP A 156 -8.52 -0.24 -0.47
N ILE A 157 -7.35 -0.87 -0.55
CA ILE A 157 -6.32 -0.76 0.48
C ILE A 157 -5.67 0.63 0.42
N GLN A 158 -5.37 1.15 -0.77
CA GLN A 158 -4.86 2.51 -0.94
C GLN A 158 -5.89 3.56 -0.49
N LYS A 159 -7.17 3.39 -0.83
CA LYS A 159 -8.26 4.24 -0.34
C LYS A 159 -8.33 4.26 1.19
N ARG A 160 -8.14 3.11 1.85
CA ARG A 160 -8.11 3.04 3.32
C ARG A 160 -6.92 3.81 3.92
N ALA A 161 -5.77 3.80 3.26
CA ALA A 161 -4.61 4.57 3.70
C ALA A 161 -4.79 6.07 3.46
N LEU A 162 -5.34 6.48 2.30
CA LEU A 162 -5.64 7.87 1.94
C LEU A 162 -6.59 8.56 2.93
N LYS A 163 -7.44 7.84 3.66
CA LYS A 163 -8.21 8.41 4.77
C LYS A 163 -7.35 9.08 5.86
N ARG A 164 -6.11 8.62 6.07
CA ARG A 164 -5.17 9.25 7.01
C ARG A 164 -4.63 10.58 6.49
N PHE A 165 -4.38 10.67 5.18
CA PHE A 165 -4.02 11.92 4.52
C PHE A 165 -5.16 12.93 4.60
N ALA A 166 -6.40 12.48 4.36
CA ALA A 166 -7.59 13.31 4.51
C ALA A 166 -7.78 13.83 5.94
N LEU A 167 -7.50 13.01 6.96
CA LEU A 167 -7.54 13.45 8.35
C LEU A 167 -6.49 14.55 8.64
N CYS A 168 -5.27 14.40 8.10
CA CYS A 168 -4.24 15.43 8.20
C CYS A 168 -4.64 16.72 7.45
N TRP A 169 -5.30 16.60 6.30
CA TRP A 169 -5.84 17.73 5.55
C TRP A 169 -6.86 18.49 6.41
N PHE A 170 -7.88 17.80 6.91
CA PHE A 170 -8.90 18.38 7.78
C PHE A 170 -8.29 19.06 9.00
N ALA A 171 -7.35 18.39 9.69
CA ALA A 171 -6.66 18.98 10.84
C ALA A 171 -5.87 20.24 10.47
N GLY A 172 -5.26 20.30 9.27
CA GLY A 172 -4.61 21.49 8.74
C GLY A 172 -5.58 22.65 8.56
N LEU A 173 -6.75 22.40 7.96
CA LEU A 173 -7.80 23.41 7.76
C LEU A 173 -8.30 23.97 9.09
N MET A 174 -8.56 23.11 10.08
CA MET A 174 -8.96 23.56 11.41
C MET A 174 -7.85 24.36 12.11
N ALA A 175 -6.59 23.92 12.00
CA ALA A 175 -5.47 24.64 12.58
C ALA A 175 -5.29 26.04 11.95
N ARG A 176 -5.57 26.19 10.66
CA ARG A 176 -5.61 27.49 9.99
C ARG A 176 -6.77 28.33 10.51
N GLU A 177 -7.99 27.80 10.50
CA GLU A 177 -9.20 28.52 10.89
C GLU A 177 -9.10 29.05 12.32
N TRP A 178 -8.54 28.25 13.23
CA TRP A 178 -8.30 28.64 14.62
C TRP A 178 -7.05 29.49 14.85
N GLY A 179 -6.35 29.89 13.78
CA GLY A 179 -5.14 30.73 13.87
C GLY A 179 -3.95 30.05 14.55
N ILE A 180 -3.93 28.72 14.60
CA ILE A 180 -2.86 27.90 15.22
C ILE A 180 -1.70 27.73 14.25
N ALA A 181 -2.00 27.57 12.96
CA ALA A 181 -1.01 27.35 11.91
C ALA A 181 -1.11 28.46 10.84
N PRO A 182 0.02 29.02 10.37
CA PRO A 182 0.03 30.17 9.47
C PRO A 182 -0.03 29.79 7.97
N PHE A 183 -0.60 28.62 7.63
CA PHE A 183 -0.61 28.10 6.26
C PHE A 183 -1.91 28.43 5.55
N SER A 184 -1.87 28.71 4.25
CA SER A 184 -3.08 28.87 3.45
C SER A 184 -3.77 27.53 3.18
N GLU A 185 -5.02 27.56 2.71
CA GLU A 185 -5.72 26.32 2.32
C GLU A 185 -4.98 25.63 1.16
N GLU A 186 -4.43 26.41 0.24
CA GLU A 186 -3.62 25.92 -0.88
C GLU A 186 -2.30 25.29 -0.41
N ASP A 187 -1.62 25.91 0.56
CA ASP A 187 -0.39 25.32 1.12
C ASP A 187 -0.68 23.95 1.77
N ILE A 188 -1.81 23.84 2.47
CA ILE A 188 -2.24 22.60 3.13
C ILE A 188 -2.61 21.54 2.09
N SER A 189 -3.46 21.88 1.12
CA SER A 189 -3.91 20.95 0.10
C SER A 189 -2.76 20.45 -0.77
N GLU A 190 -1.88 21.34 -1.23
CA GLU A 190 -0.70 20.97 -2.03
C GLU A 190 0.27 20.10 -1.24
N ALA A 191 0.47 20.36 0.07
CA ALA A 191 1.32 19.50 0.90
C ALA A 191 0.74 18.08 1.02
N ILE A 192 -0.58 17.95 1.22
CA ILE A 192 -1.25 16.64 1.31
C ILE A 192 -1.23 15.92 -0.04
N MET A 193 -1.55 16.61 -1.14
CA MET A 193 -1.50 16.05 -2.49
C MET A 193 -0.08 15.61 -2.87
N SER A 194 0.93 16.44 -2.58
CA SER A 194 2.34 16.09 -2.81
C SER A 194 2.75 14.83 -2.04
N ALA A 195 2.38 14.73 -0.76
CA ALA A 195 2.64 13.57 0.07
C ALA A 195 1.90 12.32 -0.43
N ALA A 196 0.64 12.45 -0.83
CA ALA A 196 -0.19 11.34 -1.33
C ALA A 196 0.31 10.81 -2.68
N ARG A 197 0.61 11.69 -3.64
CA ARG A 197 1.20 11.33 -4.95
C ARG A 197 2.51 10.58 -4.73
N ARG A 198 3.41 11.13 -3.91
CA ARG A 198 4.70 10.48 -3.63
C ARG A 198 4.55 9.12 -2.97
N TRP A 199 3.61 9.00 -2.04
CA TRP A 199 3.31 7.72 -1.43
C TRP A 199 2.80 6.71 -2.46
N LEU A 200 1.90 7.10 -3.37
CA LEU A 200 1.35 6.23 -4.41
C LEU A 200 2.37 5.87 -5.52
N ASP A 201 3.28 6.78 -5.84
CA ASP A 201 4.31 6.60 -6.86
C ASP A 201 5.46 5.70 -6.39
N ASP A 202 5.60 5.49 -5.09
CA ASP A 202 6.60 4.59 -4.55
C ASP A 202 6.25 3.13 -4.89
N LYS A 203 7.20 2.42 -5.51
CA LYS A 203 6.99 1.08 -6.08
C LYS A 203 6.45 0.04 -5.08
N PRO A 204 6.87 0.03 -3.80
CA PRO A 204 6.28 -0.84 -2.79
C PRO A 204 4.81 -0.49 -2.49
N ASN A 205 4.37 0.77 -2.64
CA ASN A 205 2.98 1.16 -2.38
C ASN A 205 2.04 0.91 -3.58
N GLN A 206 2.61 0.55 -4.75
CA GLN A 206 1.89 -0.04 -5.88
C GLN A 206 1.66 -1.55 -5.70
N TYR A 207 1.95 -2.10 -4.51
CA TYR A 207 1.83 -3.52 -4.21
C TYR A 207 0.45 -4.07 -4.58
N SER A 208 0.43 -4.84 -5.65
CA SER A 208 -0.64 -5.74 -5.99
C SER A 208 -0.04 -7.14 -5.99
N PRO A 209 -0.34 -7.98 -4.97
CA PRO A 209 0.09 -9.37 -4.97
C PRO A 209 -0.24 -10.05 -6.30
N LEU A 210 -1.42 -9.74 -6.85
CA LEU A 210 -1.88 -10.26 -8.12
C LEU A 210 -0.96 -9.84 -9.27
N LYS A 211 -0.59 -8.56 -9.40
CA LYS A 211 0.33 -8.10 -10.44
C LYS A 211 1.69 -8.76 -10.33
N GLN A 212 2.21 -8.94 -9.12
CA GLN A 212 3.50 -9.61 -8.91
C GLN A 212 3.47 -11.08 -9.35
N VAL A 213 2.41 -11.82 -8.98
CA VAL A 213 2.22 -13.21 -9.41
C VAL A 213 2.05 -13.31 -10.91
N LEU A 214 1.22 -12.45 -11.52
CA LEU A 214 1.05 -12.42 -12.97
C LEU A 214 2.37 -12.11 -13.68
N THR A 215 3.17 -11.19 -13.15
CA THR A 215 4.48 -10.83 -13.73
C THR A 215 5.45 -12.00 -13.64
N ALA A 216 5.49 -12.69 -12.49
CA ALA A 216 6.30 -13.89 -12.33
C ALA A 216 5.88 -15.01 -13.29
N ILE A 217 4.57 -15.30 -13.38
CA ILE A 217 4.04 -16.32 -14.30
C ILE A 217 4.37 -15.95 -15.75
N GLN A 218 4.16 -14.70 -16.15
CA GLN A 218 4.47 -14.22 -17.51
C GLN A 218 5.97 -14.39 -17.83
N LEU A 219 6.85 -14.00 -16.89
CA LEU A 219 8.30 -14.16 -17.05
C LEU A 219 8.73 -15.63 -17.13
N ASP A 220 8.17 -16.49 -16.29
CA ASP A 220 8.47 -17.92 -16.32
C ASP A 220 8.04 -18.53 -17.64
N LEU A 221 6.81 -18.22 -18.10
CA LEU A 221 6.34 -18.65 -19.41
C LEU A 221 7.25 -18.16 -20.53
N ILE A 222 7.64 -16.88 -20.58
CA ILE A 222 8.55 -16.35 -21.62
C ILE A 222 9.88 -17.11 -21.63
N LYS A 223 10.45 -17.43 -20.46
CA LYS A 223 11.76 -18.08 -20.34
C LYS A 223 11.74 -19.56 -20.66
N THR A 224 10.70 -20.28 -20.27
CA THR A 224 10.71 -21.75 -20.24
C THR A 224 9.80 -22.39 -21.26
N ARG A 225 9.01 -21.59 -22.00
CA ARG A 225 8.02 -22.07 -22.98
C ARG A 225 8.58 -23.09 -23.96
N THR A 226 9.75 -22.84 -24.53
CA THR A 226 10.38 -23.75 -25.52
C THR A 226 10.92 -25.04 -24.90
N ALA A 227 11.23 -25.03 -23.61
CA ALA A 227 11.83 -26.18 -22.92
C ALA A 227 10.78 -27.07 -22.23
N HIS A 228 9.67 -26.48 -21.76
CA HIS A 228 8.69 -27.17 -20.93
C HIS A 228 7.31 -27.32 -21.55
N PHE A 229 7.04 -26.71 -22.72
CA PHE A 229 5.79 -26.91 -23.43
C PHE A 229 6.01 -27.62 -24.75
N MET A 230 5.11 -28.55 -25.05
CA MET A 230 5.14 -29.33 -26.28
C MET A 230 4.01 -28.91 -27.21
N PRO A 231 4.21 -28.90 -28.54
CA PRO A 231 3.09 -28.85 -29.46
C PRO A 231 2.15 -30.03 -29.19
N LEU A 232 0.84 -29.79 -29.17
CA LEU A 232 -0.15 -30.86 -29.09
C LEU A 232 -0.10 -31.69 -30.39
N LEU A 233 0.67 -32.77 -30.36
CA LEU A 233 0.83 -33.75 -31.45
C LEU A 233 -0.08 -34.97 -31.21
N ASP A 234 -0.14 -35.88 -32.20
CA ASP A 234 -0.96 -37.09 -32.19
C ASP A 234 -0.85 -37.91 -30.87
N GLU A 235 -1.92 -38.65 -30.55
CA GLU A 235 -2.10 -39.37 -29.27
C GLU A 235 -0.95 -40.32 -28.88
N ASP A 236 -0.16 -40.76 -29.86
CA ASP A 236 0.94 -41.72 -29.71
C ASP A 236 2.33 -41.06 -29.55
N ALA A 237 2.41 -39.72 -29.51
CA ALA A 237 3.67 -39.01 -29.34
C ALA A 237 4.26 -39.22 -27.94
N TYR A 238 5.56 -39.51 -27.87
CA TYR A 238 6.30 -39.60 -26.61
C TYR A 238 6.25 -38.26 -25.86
N THR A 239 5.78 -38.29 -24.61
CA THR A 239 5.73 -37.11 -23.73
C THR A 239 6.81 -37.23 -22.64
N PRO A 240 7.82 -36.33 -22.60
CA PRO A 240 8.80 -36.28 -21.52
C PRO A 240 8.11 -36.10 -20.17
N SER A 241 8.64 -36.69 -19.11
CA SER A 241 8.00 -36.64 -17.79
C SER A 241 7.96 -35.25 -17.14
N ASN A 242 8.79 -34.29 -17.60
CA ASN A 242 8.97 -32.97 -16.97
C ASN A 242 8.42 -31.79 -17.79
N HIS A 243 7.41 -32.01 -18.63
CA HIS A 243 6.74 -30.92 -19.34
C HIS A 243 5.62 -30.31 -18.48
N TRP A 244 5.39 -29.01 -18.65
CA TRP A 244 4.41 -28.22 -17.89
C TRP A 244 3.04 -28.16 -18.57
N GLY A 245 2.97 -28.60 -19.83
CA GLY A 245 1.75 -28.57 -20.60
C GLY A 245 1.98 -28.64 -22.09
N PHE A 246 0.93 -28.28 -22.84
CA PHE A 246 0.93 -28.29 -24.29
C PHE A 246 0.68 -26.90 -24.88
N ILE A 247 1.07 -26.70 -26.14
CA ILE A 247 0.71 -25.54 -26.96
C ILE A 247 -0.28 -26.02 -28.01
N ASP A 248 -1.40 -25.31 -28.14
CA ASP A 248 -2.41 -25.58 -29.14
C ASP A 248 -2.05 -24.94 -30.50
N LYS A 249 -2.88 -25.19 -31.52
CA LYS A 249 -2.69 -24.61 -32.86
C LYS A 249 -2.76 -23.07 -32.93
N ASN A 250 -3.31 -22.42 -31.91
CA ASN A 250 -3.44 -20.96 -31.80
C ASN A 250 -2.33 -20.36 -30.94
N ASP A 251 -1.30 -21.14 -30.61
CA ASP A 251 -0.19 -20.74 -29.74
C ASP A 251 -0.58 -20.62 -28.25
N ASP A 252 -1.83 -20.97 -27.89
CA ASP A 252 -2.33 -20.93 -26.52
C ASP A 252 -1.75 -22.06 -25.67
N MET A 253 -1.53 -21.77 -24.40
CA MET A 253 -0.83 -22.65 -23.46
C MET A 253 -1.81 -23.41 -22.58
N MET A 254 -1.77 -24.73 -22.66
CA MET A 254 -2.51 -25.69 -21.85
C MET A 254 -1.65 -26.12 -20.67
N ILE A 255 -1.67 -25.36 -19.59
CA ILE A 255 -0.79 -25.53 -18.42
C ILE A 255 -1.42 -26.52 -17.44
N PHE A 256 -0.70 -27.56 -17.02
CA PHE A 256 -1.23 -28.50 -16.05
C PHE A 256 -1.56 -27.82 -14.72
N VAL A 257 -2.66 -28.28 -14.11
CA VAL A 257 -3.15 -27.73 -12.84
C VAL A 257 -2.06 -27.69 -11.76
N PRO A 258 -1.28 -28.76 -11.49
CA PRO A 258 -0.25 -28.72 -10.46
C PRO A 258 0.80 -27.64 -10.69
N VAL A 259 1.17 -27.36 -11.95
CA VAL A 259 2.18 -26.35 -12.30
C VAL A 259 1.65 -24.95 -12.05
N PHE A 260 0.45 -24.65 -12.54
CA PHE A 260 -0.17 -23.33 -12.35
C PHE A 260 -0.47 -23.06 -10.87
N GLU A 261 -0.95 -24.07 -10.14
CA GLU A 261 -1.22 -23.93 -8.72
C GLU A 261 0.06 -23.72 -7.90
N ASP A 262 1.14 -24.43 -8.22
CA ASP A 262 2.44 -24.27 -7.58
C ASP A 262 2.99 -22.84 -7.77
N TRP A 263 2.93 -22.27 -8.99
CA TRP A 263 3.30 -20.86 -9.21
C TRP A 263 2.51 -19.88 -8.36
N CYS A 264 1.19 -20.11 -8.21
CA CYS A 264 0.34 -19.24 -7.40
C CYS A 264 0.66 -19.38 -5.90
N ILE A 265 0.81 -20.62 -5.42
CA ILE A 265 1.02 -20.95 -4.00
C ILE A 265 2.41 -20.47 -3.53
N GLN A 266 3.46 -20.67 -4.34
CA GLN A 266 4.81 -20.19 -4.03
C GLN A 266 4.88 -18.67 -3.84
N LYS A 267 3.88 -17.94 -4.34
CA LYS A 267 3.76 -16.49 -4.22
C LYS A 267 2.59 -16.05 -3.32
N GLY A 268 2.02 -16.96 -2.54
CA GLY A 268 1.02 -16.64 -1.51
C GLY A 268 -0.37 -16.30 -2.02
N LEU A 269 -0.72 -16.60 -3.28
CA LEU A 269 -2.06 -16.36 -3.82
C LEU A 269 -2.84 -17.65 -4.06
N LYS A 270 -4.16 -17.56 -3.89
CA LYS A 270 -5.06 -18.65 -4.25
C LYS A 270 -5.14 -18.76 -5.78
N PRO A 271 -4.98 -19.95 -6.36
CA PRO A 271 -5.03 -20.14 -7.81
C PRO A 271 -6.34 -19.66 -8.46
N VAL A 272 -7.46 -19.73 -7.72
CA VAL A 272 -8.77 -19.26 -8.19
C VAL A 272 -8.80 -17.76 -8.41
N ASP A 273 -8.16 -16.97 -7.54
CA ASP A 273 -8.16 -15.50 -7.65
C ASP A 273 -7.34 -15.04 -8.86
N VAL A 274 -6.19 -15.68 -9.09
CA VAL A 274 -5.34 -15.43 -10.27
C VAL A 274 -6.06 -15.83 -11.56
N ALA A 275 -6.68 -17.02 -11.57
CA ALA A 275 -7.41 -17.51 -12.73
C ALA A 275 -8.64 -16.65 -13.06
N LYS A 276 -9.35 -16.17 -12.03
CA LYS A 276 -10.46 -15.23 -12.18
C LYS A 276 -10.00 -13.92 -12.83
N ALA A 277 -8.91 -13.35 -12.36
CA ALA A 277 -8.36 -12.12 -12.92
C ALA A 277 -7.98 -12.28 -14.41
N LEU A 278 -7.24 -13.35 -14.73
CA LEU A 278 -6.87 -13.66 -16.12
C LEU A 278 -8.12 -13.84 -17.01
N ALA A 279 -9.15 -14.53 -16.52
CA ALA A 279 -10.39 -14.76 -17.27
C ALA A 279 -11.18 -13.47 -17.52
N GLN A 280 -11.26 -12.57 -16.53
CA GLN A 280 -11.94 -11.27 -16.68
C GLN A 280 -11.34 -10.40 -17.79
N LYS A 281 -10.05 -10.58 -18.08
CA LYS A 281 -9.31 -9.87 -19.12
C LYS A 281 -9.09 -10.68 -20.39
N ASN A 282 -9.77 -11.84 -20.52
CA ASN A 282 -9.67 -12.75 -21.66
C ASN A 282 -8.27 -13.37 -21.89
N TYR A 283 -7.40 -13.37 -20.88
CA TYR A 283 -6.10 -14.05 -20.90
C TYR A 283 -6.19 -15.53 -20.48
N LEU A 284 -7.33 -15.96 -19.94
CA LEU A 284 -7.63 -17.35 -19.63
C LEU A 284 -9.01 -17.73 -20.17
N LYS A 285 -9.09 -18.88 -20.83
CA LYS A 285 -10.34 -19.45 -21.36
C LYS A 285 -10.91 -20.46 -20.35
N PRO A 286 -11.95 -20.11 -19.59
CA PRO A 286 -12.53 -21.02 -18.60
C PRO A 286 -13.26 -22.20 -19.27
N GLU A 287 -13.61 -23.21 -18.46
CA GLU A 287 -14.51 -24.29 -18.87
C GLU A 287 -15.97 -23.82 -18.89
N SER A 288 -16.36 -23.09 -17.85
CA SER A 288 -17.65 -22.43 -17.72
C SER A 288 -17.57 -21.30 -16.69
N GLN A 289 -18.65 -20.55 -16.49
CA GLN A 289 -18.67 -19.45 -15.54
C GLN A 289 -18.32 -19.94 -14.12
N GLY A 290 -17.26 -19.37 -13.53
CA GLY A 290 -16.75 -19.79 -12.21
C GLY A 290 -15.89 -21.06 -12.20
N HIS A 291 -15.73 -21.74 -13.34
CA HIS A 291 -14.91 -22.94 -13.48
C HIS A 291 -13.74 -22.70 -14.45
N TYR A 292 -12.60 -22.30 -13.90
CA TYR A 292 -11.44 -21.86 -14.69
C TYR A 292 -10.56 -22.99 -15.23
N LYS A 293 -10.64 -24.19 -14.63
CA LYS A 293 -9.88 -25.38 -15.04
C LYS A 293 -10.65 -26.13 -16.13
N LYS A 294 -9.97 -26.52 -17.19
CA LYS A 294 -10.51 -27.44 -18.21
C LYS A 294 -10.32 -28.89 -17.79
N ARG A 295 -11.32 -29.71 -18.15
CA ARG A 295 -11.25 -31.15 -17.96
C ARG A 295 -10.23 -31.76 -18.94
N PRO A 296 -9.70 -32.96 -18.66
CA PRO A 296 -8.91 -33.72 -19.63
C PRO A 296 -9.60 -33.78 -21.00
N GLN A 297 -8.83 -33.64 -22.07
CA GLN A 297 -9.32 -33.65 -23.46
C GLN A 297 -8.49 -34.64 -24.28
N LYS A 298 -8.91 -34.92 -25.52
CA LYS A 298 -8.20 -35.86 -26.40
C LYS A 298 -6.73 -35.45 -26.55
N GLY A 299 -5.79 -36.36 -26.25
CA GLY A 299 -4.34 -36.08 -26.19
C GLY A 299 -3.80 -35.53 -24.86
N ILE A 300 -4.67 -35.13 -23.91
CA ILE A 300 -4.28 -34.54 -22.62
C ILE A 300 -5.01 -35.25 -21.46
N LYS A 301 -4.27 -36.09 -20.73
CA LYS A 301 -4.84 -36.94 -19.66
C LYS A 301 -5.07 -36.23 -18.32
N GLN A 302 -4.57 -35.00 -18.16
CA GLN A 302 -4.64 -34.24 -16.91
C GLN A 302 -5.49 -32.97 -17.09
N PRO A 303 -6.15 -32.46 -16.03
CA PRO A 303 -6.80 -31.17 -16.08
C PRO A 303 -5.78 -30.04 -16.24
N PHE A 304 -6.18 -28.96 -16.90
CA PHE A 304 -5.28 -27.87 -17.26
C PHE A 304 -5.99 -26.50 -17.23
N TYR A 305 -5.19 -25.44 -17.14
CA TYR A 305 -5.60 -24.06 -17.40
C TYR A 305 -5.25 -23.69 -18.84
N LEU A 306 -6.17 -23.08 -19.56
CA LEU A 306 -5.94 -22.62 -20.93
C LEU A 306 -5.64 -21.11 -20.92
N ILE A 307 -4.36 -20.75 -20.95
CA ILE A 307 -3.87 -19.36 -20.99
C ILE A 307 -3.62 -18.96 -22.44
N THR A 308 -4.12 -17.80 -22.84
CA THR A 308 -3.97 -17.34 -24.23
C THR A 308 -2.55 -16.82 -24.49
N SER A 309 -2.06 -17.00 -25.73
CA SER A 309 -0.74 -16.49 -26.14
C SER A 309 -0.60 -14.97 -25.97
N VAL A 310 -1.72 -14.24 -26.09
CA VAL A 310 -1.80 -12.78 -25.89
C VAL A 310 -1.33 -12.36 -24.50
N PHE A 311 -1.46 -13.22 -23.48
CA PHE A 311 -0.96 -12.93 -22.13
C PHE A 311 0.55 -12.68 -22.11
N LEU A 312 1.33 -13.28 -23.00
CA LEU A 312 2.79 -13.11 -23.01
C LEU A 312 3.23 -11.69 -23.40
N GLY A 313 2.39 -10.97 -24.14
CA GLY A 313 2.65 -9.59 -24.57
C GLY A 313 1.84 -8.55 -23.80
N CYS A 314 1.06 -8.94 -22.80
CA CYS A 314 0.21 -8.01 -22.06
C CYS A 314 1.04 -7.11 -21.13
N ASN A 315 0.62 -5.85 -20.98
CA ASN A 315 1.25 -4.95 -20.03
C ASN A 315 0.52 -5.08 -18.70
N ILE A 316 1.08 -5.88 -17.79
CA ILE A 316 0.45 -6.20 -16.51
C ILE A 316 0.18 -4.95 -15.66
N ALA A 317 0.95 -3.87 -15.84
CA ALA A 317 0.73 -2.63 -15.10
C ALA A 317 -0.57 -1.92 -15.52
N THR A 318 -0.92 -1.97 -16.82
CA THR A 318 -2.10 -1.30 -17.39
C THR A 318 -3.31 -2.21 -17.50
N ASP A 319 -3.09 -3.51 -17.71
CA ASP A 319 -4.15 -4.46 -18.04
C ASP A 319 -4.81 -5.03 -16.78
N PHE A 320 -4.13 -4.97 -15.64
CA PHE A 320 -4.57 -5.39 -14.31
C PHE A 320 -4.41 -4.28 -13.28
#